data_AF-A0A7C9EAD9-F1
#
_entry.id   AF-A0A7C9EAD9-F1
#
_cell.length_a   1.000
_cell.length_b   1.000
_cell.length_c   1.000
_cell.angle_alpha   90.00
_cell.angle_beta   90.00
_cell.angle_gamma   90.00
#
_symmetry.space_group_name_H-M   'P 1'
#
loop_
_entity.id
_entity.type
_entity.pdbx_description
1 polymer ?
#
loop_
_entity_poly.entity_id
_entity_poly.type
_entity_poly.pdbx_seq_one_letter_code
_entity_poly.pdbx_strand_id
1 'polypeptide(L)'
;LDANNHLFDVAYAVVGGETNEDWLWFLTTLHQVLGGLKPVIMSDRNDGLVEGVAAVFGAENHAYCVRHLMENLLKEAARLGIRRNASKDLVKEMFNRIAYATTVAEYDAAMDEMRRFKRE
;
A
#
# COMPACT_ATOMS: atom_id res chain seq x y z
N LEU A 1 4.67 15.42 -7.36
CA LEU A 1 3.63 16.37 -7.82
C LEU A 1 4.30 17.32 -8.80
N ASP A 2 3.59 17.78 -9.82
CA ASP A 2 4.11 18.84 -10.68
C ASP A 2 4.16 20.19 -9.92
N ALA A 3 4.65 21.24 -10.58
CA ALA A 3 4.70 22.59 -9.99
C ALA A 3 3.30 23.16 -9.65
N ASN A 4 2.23 22.54 -10.16
CA ASN A 4 0.83 22.90 -9.92
C ASN A 4 0.15 21.98 -8.90
N ASN A 5 0.92 21.16 -8.18
CA ASN A 5 0.40 20.22 -7.18
C ASN A 5 -0.49 19.10 -7.75
N HIS A 6 -0.37 18.77 -9.04
CA HIS A 6 -1.02 17.62 -9.66
C HIS A 6 -0.15 16.37 -9.62
N LEU A 7 -0.78 15.21 -9.78
CA LEU A 7 -0.07 13.95 -10.03
C LEU A 7 0.66 14.05 -11.37
N PHE A 8 1.94 13.67 -11.35
CA PHE A 8 2.80 13.65 -12.53
C PHE A 8 3.32 12.23 -12.68
N ASP A 9 2.97 11.59 -13.79
CA ASP A 9 3.37 10.22 -14.08
C ASP A 9 4.85 10.20 -14.45
N VAL A 10 5.66 9.48 -13.68
CA VAL A 10 7.11 9.39 -13.87
C VAL A 10 7.48 8.30 -14.89
N ALA A 11 6.68 7.22 -14.93
CA ALA A 11 6.85 6.12 -15.86
C ALA A 11 5.53 5.33 -15.97
N TYR A 12 5.33 4.66 -17.10
CA TYR A 12 4.28 3.67 -17.31
C TYR A 12 4.85 2.48 -18.07
N ALA A 13 4.24 1.31 -17.89
CA ALA A 13 4.59 0.10 -18.62
C ALA A 13 3.34 -0.61 -19.12
N VAL A 14 3.47 -1.23 -20.30
CA VAL A 14 2.46 -2.11 -20.87
C VAL A 14 3.10 -3.49 -20.93
N VAL A 15 2.61 -4.39 -20.09
CA VAL A 15 3.18 -5.72 -19.85
C VAL A 15 2.13 -6.81 -20.03
N GLY A 16 2.57 -8.06 -20.16
CA GLY A 16 1.67 -9.21 -20.36
C GLY A 16 0.82 -9.54 -19.13
N GLY A 17 1.30 -9.20 -17.94
CA GLY A 17 0.55 -9.29 -16.69
C GLY A 17 1.28 -8.65 -15.51
N GLU A 18 0.74 -8.85 -14.31
CA GLU A 18 1.39 -8.46 -13.05
C GLU A 18 2.22 -9.63 -12.51
N THR A 19 3.22 -10.07 -13.28
CA THR A 19 4.11 -11.17 -12.88
C THR A 19 5.38 -10.64 -12.22
N ASN A 20 6.08 -11.49 -11.46
CA ASN A 20 7.36 -11.14 -10.85
C ASN A 20 8.41 -10.74 -11.91
N GLU A 21 8.39 -11.38 -13.08
CA GLU A 21 9.27 -11.05 -14.21
C GLU A 21 8.96 -9.67 -14.79
N ASP A 22 7.67 -9.37 -15.02
CA ASP A 22 7.22 -8.07 -15.52
C ASP A 22 7.59 -6.93 -14.56
N TRP A 23 7.40 -7.13 -13.25
CA TRP A 23 7.76 -6.14 -12.23
C TRP A 23 9.26 -5.93 -12.13
N LEU A 24 10.05 -7.00 -12.13
CA LEU A 24 11.50 -6.91 -12.07
C LEU A 24 12.06 -6.15 -13.29
N TRP A 25 11.55 -6.45 -14.49
CA TRP A 25 11.94 -5.75 -15.70
C TRP A 25 11.59 -4.25 -15.64
N PHE A 26 10.36 -3.93 -15.22
CA PHE A 26 9.92 -2.54 -15.13
C PHE A 26 10.74 -1.74 -14.13
N LEU A 27 10.94 -2.28 -12.93
CA LEU A 27 11.69 -1.62 -11.86
C LEU A 27 13.17 -1.46 -12.22
N THR A 28 13.78 -2.45 -12.88
CA THR A 28 15.16 -2.35 -13.38
C THR A 28 15.29 -1.24 -14.42
N THR A 29 14.35 -1.16 -15.36
CA THR A 29 14.30 -0.11 -16.38
C THR A 29 14.14 1.26 -15.73
N LEU A 30 13.24 1.38 -14.76
CA LEU A 30 13.04 2.61 -14.00
C LEU A 30 14.32 3.03 -13.26
N HIS A 31 15.01 2.08 -12.62
CA HIS A 31 16.26 2.37 -11.90
C HIS A 31 17.35 2.94 -12.80
N GLN A 32 17.49 2.42 -14.03
CA GLN A 32 18.44 2.93 -15.01
C GLN A 32 18.14 4.38 -15.40
N VAL A 33 16.87 4.70 -15.65
CA VAL A 33 16.44 6.06 -16.00
C VAL A 33 16.62 7.05 -14.84
N LEU A 34 16.45 6.58 -13.61
CA LEU A 34 16.61 7.37 -12.39
C LEU A 34 18.06 7.73 -12.06
N GLY A 35 19.06 7.17 -12.78
CA GLY A 35 20.45 7.64 -12.71
C GLY A 35 21.08 7.57 -11.32
N GLY A 36 20.69 6.56 -10.51
CA GLY A 36 21.20 6.37 -9.15
C GLY A 36 20.31 6.95 -8.03
N LEU A 37 19.21 7.64 -8.35
CA LEU A 37 18.19 7.97 -7.37
C LEU A 37 17.55 6.68 -6.83
N LYS A 38 17.38 6.61 -5.50
CA LYS A 38 16.71 5.52 -4.80
C LYS A 38 15.45 6.05 -4.12
N PRO A 39 14.33 6.18 -4.86
CA PRO A 39 13.08 6.60 -4.26
C PRO A 39 12.50 5.49 -3.37
N VAL A 40 11.72 5.86 -2.37
CA VAL A 40 10.83 4.91 -1.70
C VAL A 40 9.64 4.65 -2.61
N ILE A 41 9.48 3.40 -3.03
CA ILE A 41 8.34 2.95 -3.82
C ILE A 41 7.21 2.56 -2.87
N MET A 42 6.11 3.32 -2.94
CA MET A 42 4.91 3.04 -2.16
C MET A 42 3.89 2.30 -3.03
N SER A 43 3.67 1.01 -2.76
CA SER A 43 2.76 0.16 -3.54
C SER A 43 1.75 -0.58 -2.67
N ASP A 44 0.88 -1.38 -3.26
CA ASP A 44 0.06 -2.33 -2.51
C ASP A 44 0.91 -3.50 -1.94
N ARG A 45 0.25 -4.57 -1.49
CA ARG A 45 0.89 -5.79 -0.97
C ARG A 45 1.12 -6.87 -2.04
N ASN A 46 1.24 -6.51 -3.32
CA ASN A 46 1.57 -7.48 -4.36
C ASN A 46 3.00 -8.01 -4.12
N ASP A 47 3.14 -9.32 -3.95
CA ASP A 47 4.43 -9.94 -3.61
C ASP A 47 5.50 -9.70 -4.69
N GLY A 48 5.12 -9.70 -5.98
CA GLY A 48 6.05 -9.42 -7.08
C GLY A 48 6.60 -7.99 -7.05
N LEU A 49 5.79 -7.01 -6.64
CA LEU A 49 6.25 -5.62 -6.44
C LEU A 49 7.17 -5.52 -5.23
N VAL A 50 6.81 -6.14 -4.11
CA VAL A 50 7.63 -6.12 -2.88
C VAL A 50 9.00 -6.74 -3.15
N GLU A 51 9.03 -7.92 -3.77
CA GLU A 51 10.26 -8.63 -4.14
C GLU A 51 11.07 -7.86 -5.17
N GLY A 52 10.42 -7.32 -6.22
CA GLY A 52 11.09 -6.53 -7.25
C GLY A 52 11.73 -5.26 -6.72
N VAL A 53 11.05 -4.53 -5.83
CA VAL A 53 11.61 -3.33 -5.19
C VAL A 53 12.78 -3.70 -4.30
N ALA A 54 12.66 -4.77 -3.51
CA ALA A 54 13.75 -5.25 -2.66
C ALA A 54 14.99 -5.65 -3.48
N ALA A 55 14.79 -6.29 -4.64
CA ALA A 55 15.87 -6.70 -5.53
C ALA A 55 16.58 -5.54 -6.24
N VAL A 56 15.83 -4.51 -6.66
CA VAL A 56 16.37 -3.40 -7.48
C VAL A 56 16.79 -2.20 -6.64
N PHE A 57 15.97 -1.79 -5.67
CA PHE A 57 16.18 -0.58 -4.88
C PHE A 57 16.62 -0.88 -3.44
N GLY A 58 16.38 -2.08 -2.92
CA GLY A 58 16.61 -2.46 -1.52
C GLY A 58 15.30 -2.50 -0.73
N ALA A 59 15.20 -3.41 0.23
CA ALA A 59 13.97 -3.63 1.00
C ALA A 59 13.55 -2.41 1.83
N GLU A 60 14.51 -1.57 2.23
CA GLU A 60 14.28 -0.31 2.92
C GLU A 60 13.61 0.77 2.06
N ASN A 61 13.62 0.60 0.73
CA ASN A 61 13.03 1.52 -0.23
C ASN A 61 11.62 1.09 -0.65
N HIS A 62 10.96 0.21 0.13
CA HIS A 62 9.57 -0.14 -0.05
C HIS A 62 8.71 0.35 1.11
N ALA A 63 7.51 0.84 0.79
CA ALA A 63 6.49 1.14 1.78
C ALA A 63 5.11 0.66 1.29
N TYR A 64 4.26 0.26 2.22
CA TYR A 64 2.87 -0.05 1.88
C TYR A 64 2.03 1.22 1.74
N CYS A 65 1.28 1.30 0.65
CA CYS A 65 0.33 2.37 0.41
C CYS A 65 -0.88 2.21 1.32
N VAL A 66 -1.01 3.12 2.30
CA VAL A 66 -2.14 3.15 3.25
C VAL A 66 -3.50 3.16 2.53
N ARG A 67 -3.60 3.85 1.38
CA ARG A 67 -4.81 3.87 0.55
C ARG A 67 -5.17 2.46 0.04
N HIS A 68 -4.22 1.77 -0.58
CA HIS A 68 -4.46 0.42 -1.09
C HIS A 68 -4.69 -0.60 0.04
N LEU A 69 -3.99 -0.46 1.18
CA LEU A 69 -4.24 -1.27 2.36
C LEU A 69 -5.69 -1.12 2.85
N MET A 70 -6.20 0.12 2.92
CA MET A 70 -7.61 0.39 3.26
C MET A 70 -8.56 -0.25 2.24
N GLU A 71 -8.31 -0.09 0.95
CA GLU A 71 -9.15 -0.68 -0.10
C GLU A 71 -9.19 -2.21 -0.01
N ASN A 72 -8.04 -2.85 0.22
CA ASN A 72 -7.94 -4.29 0.41
C ASN A 72 -8.69 -4.73 1.68
N LEU A 73 -8.54 -4.00 2.78
CA LEU A 73 -9.29 -4.24 4.01
C LEU A 73 -10.80 -4.14 3.78
N LEU A 74 -11.27 -3.12 3.05
CA LEU A 74 -12.70 -2.94 2.77
C LEU A 74 -13.25 -4.02 1.83
N LYS A 75 -12.44 -4.52 0.89
CA LYS A 75 -12.78 -5.68 0.06
C LYS A 75 -12.94 -6.93 0.93
N GLU A 76 -12.01 -7.18 1.85
CA GLU A 76 -12.13 -8.31 2.80
C GLU A 76 -13.32 -8.15 3.75
N ALA A 77 -13.54 -6.96 4.30
CA ALA A 77 -14.69 -6.67 5.13
C ALA A 77 -16.01 -6.96 4.40
N ALA A 78 -16.11 -6.60 3.12
CA ALA A 78 -17.28 -6.91 2.29
C ALA A 78 -17.47 -8.42 2.07
N ARG A 79 -16.38 -9.18 1.89
CA ARG A 79 -16.40 -10.66 1.84
C ARG A 79 -16.89 -11.28 3.14
N LEU A 80 -16.53 -10.69 4.28
CA LEU A 80 -17.00 -11.08 5.62
C LEU A 80 -18.42 -10.59 5.96
N GLY A 81 -19.11 -9.93 5.03
CA GLY A 81 -20.49 -9.49 5.18
C GLY A 81 -20.67 -8.07 5.75
N ILE A 82 -19.58 -7.32 5.95
CA ILE A 82 -19.63 -5.91 6.35
C ILE A 82 -19.95 -5.07 5.11
N ARG A 83 -21.24 -4.90 4.84
CA ARG A 83 -21.73 -4.21 3.63
C ARG A 83 -22.31 -2.83 3.89
N ARG A 84 -22.81 -2.57 5.11
CA ARG A 84 -23.43 -1.28 5.47
C ARG A 84 -22.37 -0.18 5.52
N ASN A 85 -22.71 1.01 4.99
CA ASN A 85 -21.78 2.15 4.96
C ASN A 85 -21.31 2.55 6.36
N ALA A 86 -22.21 2.62 7.34
CA ALA A 86 -21.86 2.92 8.73
C ALA A 86 -20.79 1.95 9.28
N SER A 87 -20.93 0.64 9.02
CA SER A 87 -19.93 -0.35 9.44
C SER A 87 -18.61 -0.21 8.68
N LYS A 88 -18.65 0.14 7.39
CA LYS A 88 -17.43 0.44 6.61
C LYS A 88 -16.72 1.68 7.12
N ASP A 89 -17.46 2.71 7.52
CA ASP A 89 -16.89 3.94 8.05
C ASP A 89 -16.22 3.71 9.40
N LEU A 90 -16.82 2.87 10.26
CA LEU A 90 -16.19 2.42 11.49
C LEU A 90 -14.89 1.64 11.20
N VAL A 91 -14.90 0.72 10.24
CA VAL A 91 -13.67 0.00 9.82
C VAL A 91 -12.59 0.97 9.32
N LYS A 92 -12.97 2.00 8.56
CA LYS A 92 -12.02 3.04 8.10
C LYS A 92 -11.44 3.83 9.27
N GLU A 93 -12.28 4.22 10.23
CA GLU A 93 -11.84 4.97 11.40
C GLU A 93 -10.85 4.18 12.23
N MET A 94 -11.16 2.90 12.53
CA MET A 94 -10.28 2.00 13.26
C MET A 94 -8.95 1.80 12.53
N PHE A 95 -8.99 1.59 11.22
CA PHE A 95 -7.77 1.47 10.41
C PHE A 95 -6.94 2.76 10.40
N ASN A 96 -7.59 3.94 10.30
CA ASN A 96 -6.86 5.21 10.35
C ASN A 96 -6.18 5.42 11.71
N ARG A 97 -6.82 5.03 12.81
CA ARG A 97 -6.20 5.07 14.14
C ARG A 97 -4.94 4.21 14.23
N ILE A 98 -4.94 3.06 13.54
CA ILE A 98 -3.74 2.19 13.43
C ILE A 98 -2.68 2.85 12.54
N ALA A 99 -3.06 3.30 11.33
CA ALA A 99 -2.12 3.81 10.33
C ALA A 99 -1.44 5.12 10.73
N TYR A 100 -2.13 5.95 11.51
CA TYR A 100 -1.64 7.26 11.98
C TYR A 100 -1.19 7.27 13.44
N ALA A 101 -1.10 6.09 14.09
CA ALA A 101 -0.53 6.00 15.44
C ALA A 101 0.91 6.50 15.44
N THR A 102 1.26 7.36 16.41
CA THR A 102 2.60 7.98 16.49
C THR A 102 3.53 7.26 17.46
N THR A 103 2.97 6.38 18.28
CA THR A 103 3.71 5.55 19.22
C THR A 103 3.30 4.08 19.10
N VAL A 104 4.20 3.19 19.53
CA VAL A 104 3.92 1.74 19.57
C VAL A 104 2.72 1.43 20.48
N ALA A 105 2.60 2.13 21.61
CA ALA A 105 1.48 1.94 22.54
C ALA A 105 0.12 2.34 21.92
N GLU A 106 0.07 3.45 21.18
CA GLU A 106 -1.13 3.85 20.43
C GLU A 106 -1.48 2.84 19.34
N TYR A 107 -0.47 2.37 18.60
CA TYR A 107 -0.64 1.37 17.56
C TYR A 107 -1.21 0.07 18.13
N ASP A 108 -0.60 -0.46 19.19
CA ASP A 108 -1.02 -1.71 19.82
C ASP A 108 -2.44 -1.60 20.37
N ALA A 109 -2.78 -0.48 21.01
CA ALA A 109 -4.13 -0.24 21.51
C ALA A 109 -5.17 -0.18 20.38
N ALA A 110 -4.88 0.53 19.28
CA ALA A 110 -5.77 0.62 18.12
C ALA A 110 -5.92 -0.73 17.39
N MET A 111 -4.84 -1.49 17.28
CA MET A 111 -4.84 -2.84 16.71
C MET A 111 -5.70 -3.79 17.54
N ASP A 112 -5.59 -3.75 18.87
CA ASP A 112 -6.38 -4.59 19.76
C ASP A 112 -7.88 -4.25 19.70
N GLU A 113 -8.22 -2.98 19.52
CA GLU A 113 -9.60 -2.58 19.28
C GLU A 113 -10.14 -3.18 17.98
N MET A 114 -9.38 -3.10 16.89
CA MET A 114 -9.75 -3.68 15.59
C MET A 114 -9.88 -5.20 15.64
N ARG A 115 -9.01 -5.89 16.37
CA ARG A 115 -9.10 -7.36 16.57
C ARG A 115 -10.35 -7.77 17.35
N ARG A 116 -10.86 -6.91 18.23
CA ARG A 116 -12.07 -7.14 19.02
C ARG A 116 -13.36 -6.76 18.29
N PHE A 117 -13.25 -6.17 17.10
CA PHE A 117 -14.39 -5.78 16.30
C PHE A 117 -15.29 -6.99 16.05
N LYS A 118 -16.53 -6.92 16.56
CA LYS A 118 -17.58 -7.90 16.30
C LYS A 118 -18.68 -7.22 15.51
N ARG A 119 -19.27 -7.96 14.58
CA ARG A 119 -20.49 -7.54 13.90
C ARG A 119 -21.63 -7.52 14.93
N GLU A 120 -22.26 -6.37 15.11
CA GLU A 120 -23.58 -6.27 15.76
C GLU A 120 -24.64 -7.03 14.95
#